data_AF-A0A0M3KGT5-F1
#
_entry.id   AF-A0A0M3KGT5-F1
#
_cell.length_a   1.000
_cell.length_b   1.000
_cell.length_c   1.000
_cell.angle_alpha   90.00
_cell.angle_beta   90.00
_cell.angle_gamma   90.00
#
_symmetry.space_group_name_H-M   'P 1'
#
loop_
_entity.id
_entity.type
_entity.pdbx_description
1 polymer ?
#
loop_
_entity_poly.entity_id
_entity_poly.type
_entity_poly.pdbx_seq_one_letter_code
_entity_poly.pdbx_strand_id
1 'polypeptide(L)'
;MSIMSYNGGTVLAMAGNECVCIATDLRLGEQMTTIATNVKKVHKLGDKIYIGLGGFFSDAKTVLDKILFRKNLYELRENRKIRPEVVATMISNLLYQHRFGGYLTEPLVAGLDPVTNKPYICGMDTIGCIASPNDFVAVGTGSEYLLGVCEGKHVNVSFLISRRSF
;
A
#
# COMPACT_ATOMS: atom_id res chain seq x y z
N MET A 1 -14.50 -19.65 0.88
CA MET A 1 -13.74 -18.59 1.59
C MET A 1 -12.50 -18.29 0.77
N SER A 2 -12.22 -17.03 0.43
CA SER A 2 -11.08 -16.68 -0.43
C SER A 2 -9.78 -16.73 0.36
N ILE A 3 -8.68 -17.14 -0.28
CA ILE A 3 -7.34 -17.12 0.33
C ILE A 3 -6.93 -15.69 0.76
N MET A 4 -7.40 -14.67 0.04
CA MET A 4 -7.20 -13.25 0.39
C MET A 4 -7.84 -12.89 1.74
N SER A 5 -8.89 -13.61 2.15
CA SER A 5 -9.59 -13.40 3.42
C SER A 5 -9.05 -14.22 4.58
N TYR A 6 -8.06 -15.09 4.34
CA TYR A 6 -7.56 -16.03 5.35
C TYR A 6 -7.01 -15.33 6.58
N ASN A 7 -6.15 -14.32 6.38
CA ASN A 7 -5.60 -13.53 7.48
C ASN A 7 -6.40 -12.25 7.77
N GLY A 8 -7.21 -11.81 6.80
CA GLY A 8 -7.83 -10.49 6.78
C GLY A 8 -6.79 -9.38 6.60
N GLY A 9 -7.18 -8.18 6.99
CA GLY A 9 -6.32 -7.01 6.92
C GLY A 9 -6.77 -6.06 5.83
N THR A 10 -6.58 -4.77 6.07
CA THR A 10 -7.07 -3.71 5.19
C THR A 10 -6.16 -2.50 5.30
N VAL A 11 -5.83 -1.92 4.15
CA VAL A 11 -4.99 -0.72 4.03
C VAL A 11 -5.74 0.34 3.25
N LEU A 12 -5.67 1.58 3.73
CA LEU A 12 -6.19 2.78 3.08
C LEU A 12 -5.06 3.76 2.84
N ALA A 13 -5.05 4.41 1.68
CA ALA A 13 -4.30 5.64 1.48
C ALA A 13 -5.20 6.75 0.95
N MET A 14 -4.89 7.97 1.36
CA MET A 14 -5.58 9.18 0.95
C MET A 14 -4.56 10.26 0.60
N ALA A 15 -4.78 10.94 -0.50
CA ALA A 15 -4.02 12.10 -0.91
C ALA A 15 -4.72 13.38 -0.42
N GLY A 16 -3.95 14.31 0.13
CA GLY A 16 -4.40 15.65 0.46
C GLY A 16 -3.51 16.70 -0.20
N ASN A 17 -3.68 17.96 0.16
CA ASN A 17 -2.83 19.04 -0.33
C ASN A 17 -1.41 18.86 0.22
N GLU A 18 -0.45 18.56 -0.65
CA GLU A 18 0.99 18.36 -0.33
C GLU A 18 1.28 17.33 0.77
N CYS A 19 0.32 16.45 1.06
CA CYS A 19 0.43 15.41 2.09
C CYS A 19 -0.25 14.13 1.63
N VAL A 20 0.20 13.01 2.19
CA VAL A 20 -0.41 11.70 1.98
C VAL A 20 -0.56 11.02 3.33
N CYS A 21 -1.70 10.37 3.53
CA CYS A 21 -1.95 9.53 4.70
C CYS A 21 -2.08 8.08 4.27
N ILE A 22 -1.46 7.16 5.01
CA ILE A 22 -1.66 5.72 4.86
C ILE A 22 -2.01 5.12 6.23
N ALA A 23 -3.02 4.27 6.27
CA ALA A 23 -3.53 3.65 7.49
C ALA A 23 -3.79 2.16 7.26
N THR A 24 -3.62 1.36 8.31
CA THR A 24 -3.89 -0.07 8.30
C THR A 24 -4.46 -0.51 9.65
N ASP A 25 -5.20 -1.60 9.63
CA ASP A 25 -5.48 -2.35 10.85
C ASP A 25 -4.24 -3.13 11.33
N LEU A 26 -4.24 -3.54 12.60
CA LEU A 26 -3.14 -4.28 13.23
C LEU A 26 -3.45 -5.76 13.51
N ARG A 27 -4.63 -6.23 13.09
CA ARG A 27 -5.06 -7.62 13.33
C ARG A 27 -4.33 -8.56 12.39
N LEU A 28 -3.84 -9.67 12.94
CA LEU A 28 -3.48 -10.87 12.20
C LEU A 28 -4.35 -12.01 12.69
N GLY A 29 -5.15 -12.57 11.79
CA GLY A 29 -5.99 -13.73 12.08
C GLY A 29 -5.53 -14.98 11.34
N GLU A 30 -6.03 -16.11 11.82
CA GLU A 30 -6.22 -17.32 11.05
C GLU A 30 -7.72 -17.56 11.01
N GLN A 31 -8.33 -17.16 9.91
CA GLN A 31 -9.77 -17.08 9.75
C GLN A 31 -10.41 -16.27 10.91
N MET A 32 -11.31 -16.89 11.67
CA MET A 32 -12.00 -16.27 12.79
C MET A 32 -11.13 -16.13 14.05
N THR A 33 -10.07 -16.92 14.16
CA THR A 33 -9.17 -16.88 15.32
C THR A 33 -8.20 -15.71 15.18
N THR A 34 -8.14 -14.84 16.18
CA THR A 34 -7.18 -13.73 16.19
C THR A 34 -5.87 -14.20 16.83
N ILE A 35 -4.77 -14.13 16.09
CA ILE A 35 -3.44 -14.52 16.55
C ILE A 35 -2.75 -13.34 17.23
N ALA A 36 -2.82 -12.16 16.61
CA ALA A 36 -2.15 -10.96 17.10
C ALA A 36 -2.91 -9.68 16.72
N THR A 37 -2.66 -8.61 17.49
CA THR A 37 -3.30 -7.29 17.34
C THR A 37 -2.30 -6.15 17.17
N ASN A 38 -1.03 -6.48 16.92
CA ASN A 38 0.10 -5.54 16.82
C ASN A 38 0.92 -5.75 15.54
N VAL A 39 0.33 -6.31 14.49
CA VAL A 39 1.02 -6.63 13.24
C VAL A 39 0.93 -5.47 12.26
N LYS A 40 2.08 -4.88 11.96
CA LYS A 40 2.19 -3.79 10.98
C LYS A 40 2.14 -4.35 9.56
N LYS A 41 1.25 -3.78 8.73
CA LYS A 41 1.15 -4.08 7.28
C LYS A 41 1.67 -2.95 6.40
N VAL A 42 2.03 -1.82 7.02
CA VAL A 42 2.61 -0.65 6.38
C VAL A 42 4.09 -0.57 6.73
N HIS A 43 4.91 -0.41 5.70
CA HIS A 43 6.37 -0.40 5.78
C HIS A 43 6.94 0.83 5.07
N LYS A 44 8.01 1.39 5.62
CA LYS A 44 8.71 2.53 5.03
C LYS A 44 9.70 2.03 3.98
N LEU A 45 9.60 2.51 2.74
CA LEU A 45 10.54 2.19 1.66
C LEU A 45 11.63 3.26 1.49
N GLY A 46 11.29 4.52 1.76
CA GLY A 46 12.19 5.68 1.68
C GLY A 46 11.71 6.79 2.60
N ASP A 47 12.32 7.97 2.53
CA ASP A 47 12.04 9.04 3.49
C ASP A 47 10.58 9.50 3.49
N LYS A 48 9.98 9.59 2.29
CA LYS A 48 8.59 10.03 2.07
C LYS A 48 7.75 8.99 1.30
N ILE A 49 8.13 7.71 1.33
CA ILE A 49 7.46 6.64 0.58
C ILE A 49 7.17 5.46 1.50
N TYR A 50 5.91 5.06 1.52
CA TYR A 50 5.39 3.94 2.28
C TYR A 50 4.69 2.95 1.34
N ILE A 51 4.73 1.69 1.74
CA ILE A 51 3.99 0.60 1.10
C ILE A 51 3.11 -0.07 2.14
N GLY A 52 1.86 -0.30 1.80
CA GLY A 52 0.96 -1.17 2.53
C GLY A 52 0.67 -2.44 1.73
N LEU A 53 0.52 -3.56 2.42
CA LEU A 53 0.28 -4.86 1.79
C LEU A 53 -0.98 -5.47 2.38
N GLY A 54 -2.03 -5.58 1.58
CA GLY A 54 -3.26 -6.31 1.90
C GLY A 54 -3.23 -7.75 1.40
N GLY A 55 -4.10 -8.61 1.92
CA GLY A 55 -4.25 -10.00 1.48
C GLY A 55 -3.53 -11.04 2.35
N PHE A 56 -2.99 -12.07 1.72
CA PHE A 56 -2.36 -13.19 2.41
C PHE A 56 -1.02 -12.79 3.03
N PHE A 57 -0.87 -13.03 4.34
CA PHE A 57 0.23 -12.46 5.12
C PHE A 57 1.62 -13.00 4.71
N SER A 58 1.71 -14.28 4.36
CA SER A 58 2.98 -14.90 3.94
C SER A 58 3.50 -14.32 2.63
N ASP A 59 2.60 -14.13 1.67
CA ASP A 59 2.94 -13.54 0.36
C ASP A 59 3.27 -12.07 0.50
N ALA A 60 2.51 -11.32 1.32
CA ALA A 60 2.82 -9.94 1.65
C ALA A 60 4.26 -9.79 2.17
N LYS A 61 4.67 -10.62 3.14
CA LYS A 61 6.04 -10.59 3.67
C LYS A 61 7.09 -10.90 2.59
N THR A 62 6.84 -11.91 1.76
CA THR A 62 7.77 -12.31 0.69
C THR A 62 7.91 -11.21 -0.37
N VAL A 63 6.80 -10.60 -0.77
CA VAL A 63 6.77 -9.47 -1.72
C VAL A 63 7.50 -8.27 -1.12
N LEU A 64 7.30 -7.96 0.16
CA LEU A 64 8.02 -6.88 0.84
C LEU A 64 9.55 -7.08 0.77
N ASP A 65 10.02 -8.28 1.12
CA ASP A 65 11.46 -8.59 1.11
C ASP A 65 12.05 -8.45 -0.31
N LYS A 66 11.32 -8.91 -1.33
CA LYS A 66 11.72 -8.75 -2.74
C LYS A 66 11.74 -7.29 -3.20
N ILE A 67 10.77 -6.48 -2.76
CA ILE A 67 10.71 -5.05 -3.08
C ILE A 67 11.87 -4.31 -2.43
N LEU A 68 12.15 -4.57 -1.15
CA LEU A 68 13.27 -3.96 -0.43
C LEU A 68 14.61 -4.28 -1.11
N PHE A 69 14.80 -5.55 -1.51
CA PHE A 69 15.98 -5.96 -2.27
C PHE A 69 16.14 -5.19 -3.58
N ARG A 70 15.09 -5.16 -4.42
CA ARG A 70 15.11 -4.44 -5.72
C ARG A 70 15.30 -2.95 -5.55
N LYS A 71 14.67 -2.35 -4.55
CA LYS A 71 14.79 -0.93 -4.20
C LYS A 71 16.22 -0.57 -3.79
N ASN A 72 16.85 -1.36 -2.92
CA ASN A 72 18.22 -1.11 -2.50
C ASN A 72 19.20 -1.24 -3.68
N LEU A 73 19.02 -2.24 -4.53
CA LEU A 73 19.83 -2.40 -5.73
C LEU A 73 19.66 -1.23 -6.71
N TYR A 74 18.44 -0.73 -6.87
CA TYR A 74 18.14 0.44 -7.70
C TYR A 74 18.84 1.70 -7.18
N GLU A 75 18.72 2.00 -5.88
CA GLU A 75 19.34 3.20 -5.30
C GLU A 75 20.88 3.15 -5.38
N LEU A 76 21.49 1.97 -5.22
CA LEU A 76 22.93 1.80 -5.37
C LEU A 76 23.40 1.99 -6.82
N ARG A 77 22.64 1.50 -7.80
CA ARG A 77 22.99 1.59 -9.23
C ARG A 77 22.80 2.99 -9.79
N GLU A 78 21.68 3.63 -9.44
CA GLU A 78 21.27 4.92 -10.01
C GLU A 78 21.76 6.11 -9.17
N ASN A 79 22.28 5.84 -7.97
CA ASN A 79 22.74 6.83 -7.00
C ASN A 79 21.72 7.96 -6.73
N ARG A 80 20.43 7.61 -6.74
CA ARG A 80 19.32 8.54 -6.49
C ARG A 80 18.22 7.86 -5.69
N LYS A 81 17.48 8.65 -4.91
CA LYS A 81 16.30 8.18 -4.20
C LYS A 81 15.21 7.77 -5.18
N ILE A 82 14.57 6.64 -4.92
CA ILE A 82 13.51 6.13 -5.78
C ILE A 82 12.26 7.04 -5.69
N ARG A 83 11.60 7.28 -6.83
CA ARG A 83 10.32 8.00 -6.89
C ARG A 83 9.14 7.05 -6.67
N PRO A 84 8.01 7.50 -6.09
CA PRO A 84 6.88 6.62 -5.80
C PRO A 84 6.28 5.96 -7.05
N GLU A 85 6.23 6.67 -8.19
CA GLU A 85 5.82 6.11 -9.49
C GLU A 85 6.73 4.97 -9.96
N VAL A 86 8.04 5.09 -9.73
CA VAL A 86 9.02 4.06 -10.11
C VAL A 86 8.87 2.82 -9.21
N VAL A 87 8.58 3.02 -7.92
CA VAL A 87 8.22 1.93 -7.01
C VAL A 87 6.96 1.22 -7.53
N ALA A 88 5.94 1.96 -7.96
CA ALA A 88 4.71 1.38 -8.45
C ALA A 88 4.97 0.46 -9.67
N THR A 89 5.71 0.94 -10.65
CA THR A 89 6.09 0.15 -11.83
C THR A 89 6.98 -1.05 -11.47
N MET A 90 7.88 -0.91 -10.49
CA MET A 90 8.73 -2.01 -10.02
C MET A 90 7.90 -3.14 -9.40
N ILE A 91 6.87 -2.81 -8.64
CA ILE A 91 5.96 -3.78 -8.01
C ILE A 91 5.06 -4.43 -9.07
N SER A 92 4.46 -3.64 -9.96
CA SER A 92 3.68 -4.14 -11.10
C SER A 92 4.45 -5.21 -11.87
N ASN A 93 5.71 -4.92 -12.21
CA ASN A 93 6.57 -5.88 -12.91
C ASN A 93 6.89 -7.12 -12.07
N LEU A 94 7.06 -6.99 -10.74
CA LEU A 94 7.28 -8.12 -9.84
C LEU A 94 6.05 -9.06 -9.80
N LEU A 95 4.85 -8.50 -9.70
CA LEU A 95 3.62 -9.30 -9.63
C LEU A 95 3.32 -9.96 -10.98
N TYR A 96 3.47 -9.21 -12.08
CA TYR A 96 3.17 -9.72 -13.42
C TYR A 96 4.15 -10.83 -13.88
N GLN A 97 5.40 -10.81 -13.39
CA GLN A 97 6.33 -11.93 -13.58
C GLN A 97 5.78 -13.27 -13.10
N HIS A 98 4.88 -13.24 -12.11
CA HIS A 98 4.24 -14.41 -11.53
C HIS A 98 2.77 -14.54 -11.98
N ARG A 99 2.43 -14.18 -13.23
CA ARG A 99 1.03 -14.15 -13.72
C ARG A 99 0.23 -15.45 -13.53
N PHE A 100 0.85 -16.63 -13.65
CA PHE A 100 0.17 -17.95 -13.53
C PHE A 100 0.42 -18.66 -12.19
N GLY A 101 0.98 -17.95 -11.22
CA GLY A 101 1.29 -18.43 -9.87
C GLY A 101 1.59 -17.24 -8.97
N GLY A 102 0.65 -16.30 -8.94
CA GLY A 102 0.84 -14.94 -8.43
C GLY A 102 0.92 -14.87 -6.93
N TYR A 103 1.44 -13.75 -6.44
CA TYR A 103 1.38 -13.42 -5.02
C TYR A 103 -0.04 -12.98 -4.66
N LEU A 104 -0.57 -13.57 -3.62
CA LEU A 104 -1.91 -13.30 -3.11
C LEU A 104 -1.87 -12.09 -2.16
N THR A 105 -1.37 -10.97 -2.68
CA THR A 105 -1.31 -9.70 -1.96
C THR A 105 -1.72 -8.57 -2.90
N GLU A 106 -2.34 -7.55 -2.32
CA GLU A 106 -2.72 -6.31 -2.99
C GLU A 106 -1.85 -5.18 -2.41
N PRO A 107 -0.79 -4.79 -3.12
CA PRO A 107 0.05 -3.69 -2.69
C PRO A 107 -0.64 -2.34 -2.86
N LEU A 108 -0.31 -1.44 -1.95
CA LEU A 108 -0.70 -0.05 -1.99
C LEU A 108 0.56 0.78 -1.75
N VAL A 109 0.84 1.75 -2.63
CA VAL A 109 1.95 2.68 -2.47
C VAL A 109 1.40 4.05 -2.16
N ALA A 110 2.01 4.72 -1.19
CA ALA A 110 1.66 6.06 -0.76
C ALA A 110 2.94 6.85 -0.50
N GLY A 111 3.10 8.00 -1.14
CA GLY A 111 4.26 8.83 -0.92
C GLY A 111 4.22 10.19 -1.59
N LEU A 112 5.25 10.97 -1.33
CA LEU A 112 5.48 12.26 -1.98
C LEU A 112 6.67 12.14 -2.92
N ASP A 113 6.59 12.77 -4.09
CA ASP A 113 7.76 12.90 -4.96
C ASP A 113 8.87 13.66 -4.20
N PRO A 114 10.10 13.11 -4.11
CA PRO A 114 11.20 13.76 -3.41
C PRO A 114 11.56 15.16 -3.94
N VAL A 115 11.27 15.47 -5.20
CA VAL A 115 11.60 16.77 -5.82
C VAL A 115 10.41 17.72 -5.79
N THR A 116 9.26 17.27 -6.30
CA THR A 116 8.09 18.14 -6.49
C THR A 116 7.17 18.20 -5.27
N ASN A 117 7.37 17.32 -4.27
CA ASN A 117 6.45 17.09 -3.16
C ASN A 117 5.00 16.79 -3.59
N LYS A 118 4.79 16.39 -4.85
CA LYS A 118 3.46 16.01 -5.33
C LYS A 118 3.03 14.68 -4.66
N PRO A 119 1.82 14.61 -4.10
CA PRO A 119 1.29 13.37 -3.55
C PRO A 119 1.05 12.35 -4.66
N TYR A 120 1.41 11.10 -4.37
CA TYR A 120 1.16 9.96 -5.23
C TYR A 120 0.63 8.80 -4.39
N ILE A 121 -0.52 8.28 -4.79
CA ILE A 121 -1.12 7.07 -4.26
C ILE A 121 -1.42 6.11 -5.41
N CYS A 122 -1.20 4.82 -5.19
CA CYS A 122 -1.67 3.79 -6.11
C CYS A 122 -1.99 2.50 -5.37
N GLY A 123 -3.03 1.81 -5.82
CA GLY A 123 -3.32 0.43 -5.46
C GLY A 123 -2.96 -0.50 -6.62
N MET A 124 -2.72 -1.76 -6.30
CA MET A 124 -2.53 -2.81 -7.30
C MET A 124 -3.35 -4.03 -6.97
N ASP A 125 -3.78 -4.73 -8.03
CA ASP A 125 -4.31 -6.08 -7.90
C ASP A 125 -3.18 -7.12 -7.72
N THR A 126 -3.55 -8.39 -7.60
CA THR A 126 -2.61 -9.51 -7.40
C THR A 126 -1.73 -9.83 -8.61
N ILE A 127 -2.02 -9.24 -9.77
CA ILE A 127 -1.26 -9.45 -11.02
C ILE A 127 -0.46 -8.21 -11.45
N GLY A 128 -0.57 -7.09 -10.75
CA GLY A 128 0.21 -5.88 -10.99
C GLY A 128 -0.50 -4.81 -11.82
N CYS A 129 -1.81 -4.85 -11.99
CA CYS A 129 -2.55 -3.73 -12.57
C CYS A 129 -2.47 -2.52 -11.64
N ILE A 130 -1.98 -1.39 -12.14
CA ILE A 130 -1.83 -0.16 -11.35
C ILE A 130 -3.11 0.67 -11.46
N ALA A 131 -3.72 0.97 -10.33
CA ALA A 131 -4.79 1.95 -10.20
C ALA A 131 -4.27 3.16 -9.40
N SER A 132 -4.15 4.32 -10.05
CA SER A 132 -3.63 5.55 -9.44
C SER A 132 -4.68 6.67 -9.43
N PRO A 133 -5.66 6.62 -8.50
CA PRO A 133 -6.63 7.69 -8.34
C PRO A 133 -6.02 8.88 -7.59
N ASN A 134 -6.66 10.06 -7.65
CA ASN A 134 -6.10 11.32 -7.10
C ASN A 134 -6.52 11.59 -5.65
N ASP A 135 -7.43 10.80 -5.11
CA ASP A 135 -8.21 11.04 -3.90
C ASP A 135 -7.91 10.00 -2.82
N PHE A 136 -8.31 8.74 -3.03
CA PHE A 136 -8.09 7.66 -2.08
C PHE A 136 -8.05 6.28 -2.76
N VAL A 137 -7.41 5.32 -2.09
CA VAL A 137 -7.34 3.93 -2.53
C VAL A 137 -7.35 2.99 -1.34
N ALA A 138 -8.12 1.91 -1.42
CA ALA A 138 -8.26 0.92 -0.37
C ALA A 138 -8.02 -0.48 -0.92
N VAL A 139 -7.32 -1.32 -0.14
CA VAL A 139 -7.01 -2.73 -0.48
C VAL A 139 -7.25 -3.65 0.71
N GLY A 140 -7.43 -4.95 0.45
CA GLY A 140 -7.71 -5.96 1.46
C GLY A 140 -9.20 -6.17 1.74
N THR A 141 -9.52 -6.96 2.77
CA THR A 141 -10.86 -7.53 2.97
C THR A 141 -11.95 -6.51 3.31
N GLY A 142 -11.58 -5.36 3.89
CA GLY A 142 -12.49 -4.30 4.29
C GLY A 142 -12.59 -3.16 3.28
N SER A 143 -12.06 -3.32 2.06
CA SER A 143 -11.98 -2.26 1.06
C SER A 143 -13.36 -1.66 0.73
N GLU A 144 -14.39 -2.48 0.51
CA GLU A 144 -15.75 -2.02 0.19
C GLU A 144 -16.32 -1.06 1.25
N TYR A 145 -16.14 -1.37 2.54
CA TYR A 145 -16.59 -0.51 3.63
C TYR A 145 -15.83 0.80 3.66
N LEU A 146 -14.52 0.77 3.40
CA LEU A 146 -13.70 1.97 3.35
C LEU A 146 -14.08 2.87 2.17
N LEU A 147 -14.34 2.29 1.00
CA LEU A 147 -14.80 3.05 -0.16
C LEU A 147 -16.08 3.81 0.16
N GLY A 148 -17.09 3.15 0.77
CA GLY A 148 -18.33 3.82 1.17
C GLY A 148 -18.13 4.97 2.17
N VAL A 149 -17.20 4.81 3.13
CA VAL A 149 -16.87 5.88 4.10
C VAL A 149 -16.10 7.02 3.45
N CYS A 150 -15.17 6.72 2.55
CA CYS A 150 -14.34 7.73 1.88
C CYS A 150 -15.17 8.57 0.90
N GLU A 151 -16.06 7.93 0.13
CA GLU A 151 -17.02 8.62 -0.75
C GLU A 151 -17.95 9.55 0.05
N GLY A 152 -18.51 9.06 1.16
CA GLY A 152 -19.40 9.88 2.00
C GLY A 152 -18.72 11.08 2.67
N LYS A 153 -17.38 11.05 2.85
CA LYS A 153 -16.59 12.10 3.53
C LYS A 153 -15.69 12.90 2.59
N HIS A 154 -15.85 12.74 1.29
CA HIS A 154 -14.95 13.23 0.24
C HIS A 154 -14.72 14.76 0.24
N VAL A 155 -15.52 15.52 0.98
CA VAL A 155 -15.54 16.99 0.88
C VAL A 155 -14.34 17.70 1.53
N ASN A 156 -13.55 17.10 2.44
CA ASN A 156 -12.43 17.83 3.10
C ASN A 156 -11.31 16.92 3.67
N VAL A 157 -10.73 16.04 2.85
CA VAL A 157 -9.64 15.14 3.29
C VAL A 157 -8.38 15.93 3.74
N SER A 158 -8.09 17.06 3.08
CA SER A 158 -6.99 17.97 3.46
C SER A 158 -7.13 18.53 4.89
N PHE A 159 -8.36 18.71 5.39
CA PHE A 159 -8.61 19.23 6.73
C PHE A 159 -8.43 18.16 7.83
N LEU A 160 -8.67 16.89 7.48
CA LEU A 160 -8.63 15.77 8.43
C LEU A 160 -7.20 15.26 8.64
N ILE A 161 -6.37 15.32 7.59
CA ILE A 161 -4.95 14.96 7.67
C ILE A 161 -4.15 16.03 8.41
N SER A 162 -4.41 17.33 8.20
CA SER A 162 -3.63 18.42 8.81
C SER A 162 -3.84 18.56 10.34
N ARG A 163 -4.95 18.07 10.89
CA ARG A 163 -5.27 18.19 12.33
C ARG A 163 -4.66 17.11 13.23
N ARG A 164 -3.98 16.09 12.67
CA ARG A 164 -3.44 14.94 13.44
C ARG A 164 -1.93 14.73 13.29
N SER A 165 -1.19 15.73 12.84
CA SER A 165 0.27 15.76 12.98
C SER A 165 0.63 16.32 14.36
N PHE A 166 0.65 15.45 15.37
CA PHE A 166 1.32 15.66 16.66
C PHE A 166 2.36 14.55 16.85
#